data_AF-A0A849TCX4-F1
#
_entry.id   AF-A0A849TCX4-F1
#
_cell.length_a   1.000
_cell.length_b   1.000
_cell.length_c   1.000
_cell.angle_alpha   90.00
_cell.angle_beta   90.00
_cell.angle_gamma   90.00
#
_symmetry.space_group_name_H-M   'P 1'
#
loop_
_entity.id
_entity.type
_entity.pdbx_description
1 polymer ?
#
loop_
_entity_poly.entity_id
_entity_poly.type
_entity_poly.pdbx_seq_one_letter_code
_entity_poly.pdbx_strand_id
1 'polypeptide(L)' 'MKKNYDLKSLKKKPGKVKIDPESVRIMISLKIDANNLADIKTEAERLGMPYQTLMNSILHRYVHGELIDKRDLKNLTA' A
#
# COMPACT_ATOMS: atom_id res chain seq x y z
N MET A 1 -9.79 -23.22 25.41
CA MET A 1 -10.65 -22.91 24.25
C MET A 1 -11.65 -21.80 24.64
N LYS A 2 -11.40 -20.54 24.27
CA LYS A 2 -12.37 -19.45 24.51
C LYS A 2 -13.23 -19.27 23.27
N LYS A 3 -14.51 -19.65 23.42
CA LYS A 3 -15.60 -19.44 22.46
C LYS A 3 -15.95 -17.95 22.44
N ASN A 4 -16.08 -17.38 21.25
CA ASN A 4 -17.03 -16.29 20.94
C ASN A 4 -17.10 -16.15 19.42
N TYR A 5 -17.78 -17.09 18.76
CA TYR A 5 -18.27 -16.90 17.40
C TYR A 5 -19.73 -16.50 17.51
N ASP A 6 -20.04 -15.28 17.08
CA ASP A 6 -21.39 -14.78 16.94
C ASP A 6 -21.95 -15.28 15.61
N LEU A 7 -22.76 -16.33 15.64
CA LEU A 7 -23.27 -17.03 14.43
C LEU A 7 -24.42 -16.27 13.72
N LYS A 8 -24.82 -15.07 14.17
CA LYS A 8 -26.05 -14.40 13.65
C LYS A 8 -25.84 -13.12 12.86
N SER A 9 -24.62 -12.72 12.54
CA SER A 9 -24.40 -11.68 11.53
C SER A 9 -23.08 -11.87 10.79
N LEU A 10 -23.17 -12.37 9.56
CA LEU A 10 -22.07 -12.44 8.58
C LEU A 10 -21.62 -11.05 8.08
N LYS A 11 -21.67 -10.03 8.94
CA LYS A 11 -21.08 -8.73 8.66
C LYS A 11 -19.89 -8.57 9.59
N LYS A 12 -18.71 -8.97 9.11
CA LYS A 12 -17.44 -8.53 9.71
C LYS A 12 -17.55 -7.02 9.86
N LYS A 13 -17.56 -6.51 11.10
CA LYS A 13 -17.33 -5.08 11.36
C LYS A 13 -16.08 -4.69 10.55
N PRO A 14 -16.06 -3.53 9.84
CA PRO A 14 -14.85 -2.99 9.24
C PRO A 14 -13.91 -2.49 10.34
N GLY A 15 -13.55 -3.38 11.27
CA GLY A 15 -12.48 -3.14 12.22
C GLY A 15 -11.18 -3.15 11.45
N LYS A 16 -10.28 -2.24 11.81
CA LYS A 16 -8.89 -2.22 11.34
C LYS A 16 -8.35 -3.65 11.34
N VAL A 17 -7.77 -4.08 10.21
CA VAL A 17 -7.14 -5.39 10.09
C VAL A 17 -6.19 -5.55 11.29
N LYS A 18 -6.44 -6.55 12.14
CA LYS A 18 -5.60 -6.82 13.30
C LYS A 18 -4.26 -7.35 12.80
N ILE A 19 -3.30 -6.47 12.63
CA ILE A 19 -1.91 -6.83 12.33
C ILE A 19 -1.31 -7.29 13.66
N ASP A 20 -0.62 -8.43 13.65
CA ASP A 20 0.16 -8.88 14.81
C ASP A 20 1.28 -7.86 15.08
N PRO A 21 1.36 -7.24 16.26
CA PRO A 21 2.37 -6.23 16.59
C PRO A 21 3.82 -6.68 16.35
N GLU A 22 4.10 -7.98 16.42
CA GLU A 22 5.44 -8.55 16.23
C GLU A 22 5.79 -8.76 14.74
N SER A 23 4.81 -8.69 13.85
CA SER A 23 5.02 -8.88 12.41
C SER A 23 5.54 -7.60 11.76
N VAL A 24 6.86 -7.45 11.70
CA VAL A 24 7.52 -6.28 11.08
C VAL A 24 7.21 -6.15 9.58
N ARG A 25 7.04 -7.28 8.86
CA ARG A 25 6.72 -7.31 7.42
C ARG A 25 5.80 -8.47 7.07
N ILE A 26 4.83 -8.21 6.19
CA ILE A 26 3.95 -9.23 5.63
C ILE A 26 4.30 -9.39 4.14
N MET A 27 4.54 -10.62 3.70
CA MET A 27 4.69 -10.93 2.28
C MET A 27 3.33 -10.87 1.59
N ILE A 28 3.26 -10.11 0.50
CA ILE A 28 2.05 -10.03 -0.34
C ILE A 28 2.38 -10.47 -1.76
N SER A 29 1.50 -11.26 -2.37
CA SER A 29 1.54 -11.55 -3.80
C SER A 29 0.55 -10.64 -4.51
N LEU A 30 1.04 -9.79 -5.42
CA LEU A 30 0.24 -8.86 -6.19
C LEU A 30 0.52 -9.05 -7.69
N LYS A 31 -0.53 -9.09 -8.50
CA LYS A 31 -0.39 -9.00 -9.96
C LYS A 31 -0.33 -7.54 -10.36
N ILE A 32 0.68 -7.18 -11.13
CA ILE A 32 0.89 -5.82 -11.65
C ILE A 32 1.14 -5.91 -13.15
N ASP A 33 0.75 -4.86 -13.87
CA ASP A 33 1.07 -4.74 -15.29
C ASP A 33 2.59 -4.71 -15.49
N ALA A 34 3.06 -5.37 -16.55
CA ALA A 34 4.49 -5.51 -16.83
C ALA A 34 5.17 -4.18 -17.14
N ASN A 35 4.47 -3.26 -17.83
CA ASN A 35 5.02 -1.94 -18.15
C ASN A 35 5.11 -1.10 -16.87
N ASN A 36 4.08 -1.14 -16.02
CA ASN A 36 4.12 -0.45 -14.73
C ASN A 36 5.29 -0.94 -13.85
N LEU A 37 5.57 -2.25 -13.85
CA LEU A 37 6.73 -2.77 -13.12
C LEU A 37 8.05 -2.27 -13.71
N ALA A 38 8.16 -2.19 -15.03
CA ALA A 38 9.35 -1.66 -15.69
C ALA A 38 9.59 -0.20 -15.31
N ASP A 39 8.56 0.64 -15.40
CA ASP A 39 8.64 2.07 -15.05
C ASP A 39 9.06 2.29 -13.58
N ILE A 40 8.48 1.51 -12.66
CA ILE A 40 8.85 1.56 -11.24
C ILE A 40 10.31 1.18 -11.02
N LYS A 41 10.80 0.15 -11.73
CA LYS A 41 12.22 -0.26 -11.63
C LYS A 41 13.14 0.82 -12.15
N THR A 42 12.83 1.41 -13.30
CA THR A 42 13.61 2.52 -13.87
C THR A 42 13.68 3.72 -12.92
N GLU A 43 12.56 4.10 -12.30
CA GLU A 43 12.55 5.17 -11.31
C GLU A 43 13.32 4.81 -10.03
N ALA A 44 13.23 3.56 -9.58
CA ALA A 44 13.96 3.10 -8.41
C ALA A 44 15.48 3.13 -8.65
N GLU A 45 15.92 2.71 -9.83
CA GLU A 45 17.31 2.82 -10.27
C GLU A 45 17.77 4.28 -10.33
N ARG A 46 16.96 5.18 -10.91
CA ARG A 46 17.24 6.61 -10.95
C ARG A 46 17.39 7.23 -9.56
N LEU A 47 16.61 6.76 -8.59
CA LEU A 47 16.65 7.18 -7.18
C LEU A 47 17.74 6.46 -6.36
N GLY A 48 18.44 5.47 -6.94
CA GLY A 48 19.48 4.70 -6.26
C GLY A 48 18.93 3.79 -5.16
N MET A 49 17.71 3.26 -5.30
CA MET A 49 17.04 2.44 -4.30
C MET A 49 16.41 1.17 -4.88
N PRO A 50 16.18 0.11 -4.09
CA PRO A 50 15.45 -1.07 -4.56
C PRO A 50 14.00 -0.74 -4.92
N TYR A 51 13.48 -1.33 -6.01
CA TYR A 51 12.11 -1.09 -6.47
C TYR A 51 11.04 -1.46 -5.44
N GLN A 52 11.28 -2.49 -4.61
CA GLN A 52 10.36 -2.84 -3.52
C GLN A 52 10.31 -1.74 -2.45
N THR A 53 11.45 -1.10 -2.16
CA THR A 53 11.52 0.02 -1.21
C THR A 53 10.77 1.23 -1.77
N LEU A 54 10.90 1.51 -3.06
CA LEU A 54 10.15 2.57 -3.73
C LEU A 54 8.64 2.29 -3.67
N MET A 55 8.21 1.08 -4.02
CA MET A 55 6.82 0.66 -3.92
C MET A 55 6.27 0.83 -2.51
N ASN A 56 7.02 0.39 -1.49
CA ASN A 56 6.61 0.51 -0.10
C ASN A 56 6.49 1.99 0.34
N SER A 57 7.43 2.83 -0.07
CA SER A 57 7.39 4.28 0.18
C SER A 57 6.16 4.93 -0.47
N ILE A 58 5.85 4.60 -1.73
CA ILE A 58 4.67 5.11 -2.43
C ILE A 58 3.39 4.69 -1.70
N LEU A 59 3.25 3.42 -1.32
CA LEU A 59 2.08 2.94 -0.58
C LEU A 59 1.94 3.63 0.78
N HIS A 60 3.04 3.81 1.51
CA HIS A 60 3.05 4.54 2.77
C HIS A 60 2.55 5.97 2.57
N ARG A 61 3.15 6.71 1.64
CA ARG A 61 2.77 8.10 1.34
C ARG A 61 1.33 8.22 0.86
N TYR A 62 0.83 7.24 0.11
CA TYR A 62 -0.56 7.20 -0.36
C TYR A 62 -1.53 7.12 0.82
N VAL A 63 -1.27 6.20 1.76
CA VAL A 63 -2.11 6.01 2.94
C VAL A 63 -2.08 7.22 3.89
N HIS A 64 -0.96 7.94 3.94
CA HIS A 64 -0.80 9.15 4.77
C HIS A 64 -1.25 10.45 4.07
N GLY A 65 -1.67 10.40 2.80
CA GLY A 65 -2.13 11.58 2.06
C GLY A 65 -1.00 12.50 1.56
N GLU A 66 0.23 12.01 1.49
CA GLU A 66 1.43 12.76 1.10
C GLU A 66 1.74 12.67 -0.41
N LEU A 67 0.89 11.99 -1.18
CA LEU A 67 0.99 11.91 -2.64
C LEU A 67 -0.01 12.88 -3.28
N ILE A 68 0.53 13.86 -4.01
CA ILE A 68 -0.25 14.80 -4.82
C ILE A 68 -0.36 14.20 -6.22
N ASP A 69 -1.58 14.12 -6.74
CA ASP A 69 -1.80 13.72 -8.13
C ASP A 69 -1.22 14.80 -9.06
N LYS A 70 -0.54 14.38 -10.13
CA LYS A 70 -0.01 15.31 -11.15
C LYS A 70 -1.12 16.16 -11.78
N ARG A 71 -2.37 15.68 -11.78
CA ARG A 71 -3.55 16.43 -12.21
C ARG A 71 -3.83 17.62 -11.30
N ASP A 72 -3.68 17.44 -9.99
CA ASP A 72 -3.94 18.48 -9.00
C ASP A 72 -2.83 19.53 -8.98
N LEU A 73 -1.59 19.13 -9.28
CA LEU A 73 -0.46 20.06 -9.37
C LEU A 73 -0.68 21.16 -10.42
N LYS A 74 -1.34 20.83 -11.55
CA LYS A 74 -1.66 21.82 -12.59
C LYS A 74 -2.63 22.90 -12.11
N ASN A 75 -3.52 22.57 -11.18
CA ASN A 75 -4.50 23.50 -10.61
C ASN A 75 -3.90 24.38 -9.51
N LEU A 76 -2.74 24.00 -8.94
CA LEU A 76 -2.03 24.78 -7.91
C LEU A 76 -1.06 25.81 -8.53
N THR A 77 -0.61 25.56 -9.77
CA THR A 77 0.29 26.44 -10.51
C THR A 77 -0.41 27.31 -11.57
N ALA A 78 -1.74 27.24 -11.65
CA ALA A 78 -2.59 28.07 -12.51
C ALA A 78 -3.26 29.16 -11.69
#